data_AF-A0A179HDK5-F1
#
_entry.id   AF-A0A179HDK5-F1
#
_cell.length_a   1.000
_cell.length_b   1.000
_cell.length_c   1.000
_cell.angle_alpha   90.00
_cell.angle_beta   90.00
_cell.angle_gamma   90.00
#
_symmetry.space_group_name_H-M   'P 1'
#
loop_
_entity.id
_entity.type
_entity.pdbx_description
1 polymer ?
#
loop_
_entity_poly.entity_id
_entity_poly.type
_entity_poly.pdbx_seq_one_letter_code
_entity_poly.pdbx_strand_id
1 'polypeptide(L)'
;MAVIHELTHTSFIGYPRAKTQDYAYGLVDSMRLAAGMFDRSCAADYPPTPQPLCPKEGDAQKEGPCKAGESEYNADTYKYLITGLYFEKKCGKPIPFSPIQQRSLDFRRDTSCPAPSNPDIIDPGPLPGKVNGYVRFGDSYASGLGAGTTSQDGCRVGSNNYGNLLVQHFNQNGLDYQQLSCSGDTLDGLAGQIDKWSNQNIATFGTLTIGGNDLGFSDLVANCVITPFTWRGGSANRASCLDVQNKARGYLQDSSDNGLRANLKNAYLKIMQKSTLPGFQLYVTGYPTFFNADTDTCDYSSFHLWWGGYNPSSDWPSYRTTFLTKALRAELNDLVAQLNSCILGAVQDANAAFGGNQVHFVDVVGAFEGHRWCEGSTKEPDQANSNTFFLLSNWADSAGNSNKKARSLDTRGQRDYSSQLPDGATCADNLGPNADPAAVQACWLAQGITKDPNGPAAHLLGTSKAYGNYSHATLTVSRFSPTWLIETFHPRTSGMKAYRDAIIHAMQQTGFSV
;
A
#
# COMPACT_ATOMS: atom_id res chain seq x y z
N MET A 1 27.78 14.27 13.58
CA MET A 1 28.79 13.54 12.80
C MET A 1 30.05 14.38 12.57
N ALA A 2 29.95 15.53 11.88
CA ALA A 2 31.11 16.42 11.66
C ALA A 2 31.88 16.79 12.95
N VAL A 3 31.18 17.15 14.02
CA VAL A 3 31.82 17.45 15.31
C VAL A 3 32.63 16.28 15.87
N ILE A 4 32.17 15.03 15.70
CA ILE A 4 32.90 13.85 16.18
C ILE A 4 34.16 13.64 15.34
N HIS A 5 34.06 13.79 14.01
CA HIS A 5 35.19 13.73 13.09
C HIS A 5 36.28 14.74 13.49
N GLU A 6 35.92 16.02 13.60
CA GLU A 6 36.87 17.09 13.96
C GLU A 6 37.55 16.85 15.31
N LEU A 7 36.82 16.31 16.29
CA LEU A 7 37.37 16.01 17.60
C LEU A 7 38.43 14.89 17.55
N THR A 8 38.41 13.99 16.57
CA THR A 8 39.39 12.91 16.46
C THR A 8 40.76 13.37 15.99
N HIS A 9 40.83 14.48 15.24
CA HIS A 9 42.10 15.13 14.90
C HIS A 9 42.82 15.73 16.12
N THR A 10 42.12 15.82 17.25
CA THR A 10 42.73 16.21 18.52
C THR A 10 43.40 15.01 19.17
N SER A 11 44.53 15.25 19.83
CA SER A 11 45.28 14.22 20.58
C SER A 11 44.53 13.64 21.80
N PHE A 12 43.28 14.07 22.04
CA PHE A 12 42.48 13.72 23.22
C PHE A 12 41.56 12.52 23.00
N ILE A 13 41.23 12.17 21.74
CA ILE A 13 40.25 11.11 21.42
C ILE A 13 40.87 9.88 20.73
N GLY A 14 42.07 10.00 20.15
CA GLY A 14 42.76 8.89 19.47
C GLY A 14 43.43 7.86 20.39
N TYR A 15 43.56 6.62 19.91
CA TYR A 15 44.38 5.53 20.50
C TYR A 15 45.83 6.02 20.74
N PRO A 16 46.51 5.58 21.81
CA PRO A 16 47.16 6.50 22.74
C PRO A 16 48.31 7.29 22.08
N ARG A 17 48.04 8.58 21.85
CA ARG A 17 48.96 9.71 21.57
C ARG A 17 49.25 10.06 20.10
N ALA A 18 48.58 9.49 19.11
CA ALA A 18 48.66 9.96 17.71
C ALA A 18 47.42 10.77 17.31
N LYS A 19 47.62 11.85 16.54
CA LYS A 19 46.51 12.55 15.87
C LYS A 19 45.98 11.67 14.74
N THR A 20 44.66 11.54 14.60
CA THR A 20 44.09 10.89 13.41
C THR A 20 44.25 11.79 12.19
N GLN A 21 44.28 11.16 11.02
CA GLN A 21 44.31 11.82 9.72
C GLN A 21 43.11 11.39 8.88
N ASP A 22 42.92 12.06 7.76
CA ASP A 22 41.83 11.80 6.83
C ASP A 22 42.24 10.82 5.74
N TYR A 23 42.57 9.58 6.11
CA TYR A 23 42.96 8.55 5.14
C TYR A 23 41.81 8.18 4.20
N ALA A 24 40.60 8.03 4.73
CA ALA A 24 39.39 7.68 3.98
C ALA A 24 38.17 8.44 4.54
N TYR A 25 37.35 9.01 3.66
CA TYR A 25 36.08 9.64 3.99
C TYR A 25 34.90 8.73 3.65
N GLY A 26 33.86 8.76 4.47
CA GLY A 26 32.67 7.95 4.22
C GLY A 26 32.79 6.53 4.77
N LEU A 27 31.64 5.92 5.02
CA LEU A 27 31.56 4.60 5.66
C LEU A 27 32.18 3.51 4.80
N VAL A 28 31.89 3.51 3.49
CA VAL A 28 32.33 2.47 2.55
C VAL A 28 33.84 2.48 2.39
N ASP A 29 34.44 3.65 2.18
CA ASP A 29 35.89 3.75 2.02
C ASP A 29 36.63 3.51 3.34
N SER A 30 36.04 3.90 4.49
CA SER A 30 36.58 3.51 5.81
C SER A 30 36.56 1.99 6.01
N MET A 31 35.52 1.29 5.55
CA MET A 31 35.47 -0.17 5.58
C MET A 31 36.48 -0.81 4.60
N ARG A 32 36.62 -0.25 3.39
CA ARG A 32 37.65 -0.69 2.42
C ARG A 32 39.05 -0.47 2.96
N LEU A 33 39.29 0.63 3.66
CA LEU A 33 40.55 0.94 4.32
C LEU A 33 40.85 -0.11 5.37
N ALA A 34 39.91 -0.40 6.28
CA ALA A 34 40.07 -1.44 7.29
C ALA A 34 40.32 -2.84 6.68
N ALA A 35 39.80 -3.11 5.49
CA ALA A 35 40.04 -4.35 4.76
C ALA A 35 41.33 -4.36 3.91
N GLY A 36 42.11 -3.27 3.89
CA GLY A 36 43.31 -3.14 3.05
C GLY A 36 43.02 -3.08 1.55
N MET A 37 41.80 -2.70 1.17
CA MET A 37 41.31 -2.64 -0.21
C MET A 37 41.16 -1.19 -0.71
N PHE A 38 41.56 -0.20 0.07
CA PHE A 38 41.39 1.21 -0.27
C PHE A 38 42.64 1.78 -0.94
N ASP A 39 42.47 2.40 -2.11
CA ASP A 39 43.51 3.14 -2.82
C ASP A 39 43.13 4.62 -2.86
N ARG A 40 43.94 5.45 -2.20
CA ARG A 40 43.69 6.88 -2.07
C ARG A 40 43.92 7.63 -3.37
N SER A 41 44.69 7.07 -4.32
CA SER A 41 44.83 7.64 -5.67
C SER A 41 43.52 7.58 -6.47
N CYS A 42 42.60 6.69 -6.10
CA CYS A 42 41.28 6.59 -6.70
C CYS A 42 40.27 7.60 -6.13
N ALA A 43 40.63 8.36 -5.10
CA ALA A 43 39.75 9.32 -4.41
C ALA A 43 40.01 10.76 -4.88
N ALA A 44 39.65 11.05 -6.13
CA ALA A 44 39.95 12.34 -6.79
C ALA A 44 39.32 13.57 -6.11
N ASP A 45 38.24 13.39 -5.34
CA ASP A 45 37.51 14.46 -4.67
C ASP A 45 38.02 14.79 -3.26
N TYR A 46 39.03 14.06 -2.77
CA TYR A 46 39.56 14.29 -1.44
C TYR A 46 40.43 15.55 -1.39
N PRO A 47 40.43 16.29 -0.26
CA PRO A 47 41.30 17.45 -0.10
C PRO A 47 42.77 17.05 -0.31
N PRO A 48 43.54 17.84 -1.10
CA PRO A 48 44.95 17.56 -1.30
C PRO A 48 45.71 17.71 0.03
N THR A 49 46.54 16.74 0.36
CA THR A 49 47.40 16.78 1.54
C THR A 49 48.81 17.27 1.17
N PRO A 50 49.51 18.01 2.06
CA PRO A 50 50.87 18.49 1.79
C PRO A 50 51.89 17.37 1.54
N GLN A 51 51.64 16.18 2.09
CA GLN A 51 52.36 14.95 1.81
C GLN A 51 51.34 13.83 1.58
N PRO A 52 51.60 12.87 0.68
CA PRO A 52 50.72 11.73 0.49
C PRO A 52 50.50 10.97 1.80
N LEU A 53 49.24 10.70 2.16
CA LEU A 53 48.94 9.90 3.36
C LEU A 53 49.20 8.42 3.11
N CYS A 54 49.00 7.96 1.87
CA CYS A 54 49.25 6.60 1.42
C CYS A 54 50.23 6.63 0.25
N PRO A 55 51.54 6.79 0.51
CA PRO A 55 52.53 6.95 -0.54
C PRO A 55 52.58 5.72 -1.45
N LYS A 56 52.53 5.95 -2.76
CA LYS A 56 52.61 4.90 -3.79
C LYS A 56 53.98 4.23 -3.78
N GLU A 57 53.99 2.90 -3.89
CA GLU A 57 55.23 2.15 -4.03
C GLU A 57 55.99 2.59 -5.29
N GLY A 58 57.25 3.01 -5.12
CA GLY A 58 58.10 3.53 -6.19
C GLY A 58 57.94 5.03 -6.51
N ASP A 59 56.97 5.73 -5.92
CA ASP A 59 56.79 7.18 -6.09
C ASP A 59 56.19 7.81 -4.82
N ALA A 60 57.04 8.13 -3.83
CA ALA A 60 56.64 8.65 -2.53
C ALA A 60 55.98 10.05 -2.58
N GLN A 61 55.91 10.68 -3.75
CA GLN A 61 55.25 11.97 -3.97
C GLN A 61 53.79 11.82 -4.42
N LYS A 62 53.29 10.59 -4.63
CA LYS A 62 51.92 10.33 -5.06
C LYS A 62 51.16 9.44 -4.09
N GLU A 63 49.85 9.64 -4.04
CA GLU A 63 48.93 8.73 -3.34
C GLU A 63 48.84 7.38 -4.06
N GLY A 64 48.47 6.35 -3.31
CA GLY A 64 48.32 4.98 -3.74
C GLY A 64 47.57 4.12 -2.71
N PRO A 65 47.74 2.78 -2.75
CA PRO A 65 47.11 1.85 -1.82
C PRO A 65 47.45 2.13 -0.36
N CYS A 66 46.42 2.26 0.48
CA CYS A 66 46.58 2.43 1.92
C CYS A 66 46.69 1.07 2.62
N LYS A 67 47.51 1.00 3.68
CA LYS A 67 47.60 -0.20 4.51
C LYS A 67 46.36 -0.32 5.41
N ALA A 68 45.93 -1.54 5.69
CA ALA A 68 44.78 -1.80 6.56
C ALA A 68 44.91 -1.15 7.95
N GLY A 69 46.13 -1.12 8.49
CA GLY A 69 46.43 -0.50 9.79
C GLY A 69 46.20 1.01 9.84
N GLU A 70 46.16 1.71 8.71
CA GLU A 70 45.84 3.15 8.69
C GLU A 70 44.39 3.42 9.11
N SER A 71 43.51 2.42 9.08
CA SER A 71 42.14 2.53 9.59
C SER A 71 42.09 2.88 11.08
N GLU A 72 43.09 2.48 11.87
CA GLU A 72 43.22 2.80 13.29
C GLU A 72 43.53 4.29 13.54
N TYR A 73 44.07 4.97 12.52
CA TYR A 73 44.46 6.38 12.53
C TYR A 73 43.54 7.24 11.65
N ASN A 74 42.44 6.68 11.13
CA ASN A 74 41.51 7.40 10.28
C ASN A 74 40.39 8.06 11.10
N ALA A 75 40.21 9.37 10.93
CA ALA A 75 39.22 10.17 11.69
C ALA A 75 37.78 9.65 11.51
N ASP A 76 37.41 9.33 10.27
CA ASP A 76 36.07 8.87 9.93
C ASP A 76 35.76 7.47 10.49
N THR A 77 36.77 6.62 10.69
CA THR A 77 36.59 5.31 11.37
C THR A 77 36.01 5.50 12.78
N TYR A 78 36.57 6.43 13.56
CA TYR A 78 36.07 6.74 14.91
C TYR A 78 34.68 7.38 14.88
N LYS A 79 34.40 8.22 13.88
CA LYS A 79 33.06 8.80 13.67
C LYS A 79 32.00 7.70 13.60
N TYR A 80 32.24 6.65 12.81
CA TYR A 80 31.28 5.54 12.67
C TYR A 80 31.25 4.62 13.88
N LEU A 81 32.40 4.30 14.49
CA LEU A 81 32.45 3.46 15.70
C LEU A 81 31.71 4.10 16.88
N ILE A 82 31.99 5.36 17.19
CA ILE A 82 31.33 6.09 18.29
C ILE A 82 29.82 6.17 18.04
N THR A 83 29.43 6.41 16.79
CA THR A 83 28.01 6.49 16.40
C THR A 83 27.32 5.14 16.55
N GLY A 84 27.95 4.05 16.09
CA GLY A 84 27.42 2.70 16.25
C GLY A 84 27.21 2.36 17.73
N LEU A 85 28.24 2.54 18.56
CA LEU A 85 28.17 2.29 20.00
C LEU A 85 27.09 3.11 20.71
N TYR A 86 26.93 4.39 20.32
CA TYR A 86 25.88 5.25 20.87
C TYR A 86 24.49 4.70 20.57
N PHE A 87 24.23 4.32 19.31
CA PHE A 87 22.92 3.82 18.89
C PHE A 87 22.63 2.41 19.40
N GLU A 88 23.63 1.52 19.48
CA GLU A 88 23.46 0.21 20.13
C GLU A 88 23.02 0.37 21.59
N LYS A 89 23.68 1.29 22.33
CA LYS A 89 23.32 1.59 23.71
C LYS A 89 21.92 2.20 23.84
N LYS A 90 21.55 3.11 22.93
CA LYS A 90 20.25 3.80 22.96
C LYS A 90 19.09 2.88 22.57
N CYS A 91 19.32 1.99 21.62
CA CYS A 91 18.29 1.13 21.03
C CYS A 91 18.21 -0.26 21.68
N GLY A 92 19.17 -0.63 22.56
CA GLY A 92 19.17 -1.91 23.27
C GLY A 92 19.35 -3.13 22.37
N LYS A 93 19.85 -2.95 21.14
CA LYS A 93 20.10 -4.01 20.17
C LYS A 93 21.36 -3.72 19.35
N PRO A 94 22.13 -4.75 18.96
CA PRO A 94 23.23 -4.58 18.02
C PRO A 94 22.73 -4.01 16.69
N ILE A 95 23.52 -3.14 16.06
CA ILE A 95 23.19 -2.66 14.72
C ILE A 95 23.63 -3.73 13.72
N PRO A 96 22.71 -4.26 12.88
CA PRO A 96 23.08 -5.26 11.89
C PRO A 96 24.09 -4.67 10.91
N PHE A 97 25.26 -5.32 10.81
CA PHE A 97 26.27 -4.97 9.83
C PHE A 97 26.00 -5.74 8.54
N SER A 98 25.64 -5.04 7.46
CA SER A 98 25.64 -5.65 6.13
C SER A 98 27.07 -5.69 5.59
N PRO A 99 27.60 -6.85 5.17
CA PRO A 99 28.88 -6.90 4.47
C PRO A 99 28.81 -6.00 3.22
N ILE A 100 29.96 -5.44 2.85
CA ILE A 100 30.13 -4.55 1.70
C ILE A 100 29.55 -5.24 0.45
N GLN A 101 28.32 -4.89 0.06
CA GLN A 101 27.83 -5.23 -1.26
C GLN A 101 28.63 -4.40 -2.25
N GLN A 102 29.34 -5.08 -3.16
CA GLN A 102 29.96 -4.45 -4.31
C GLN A 102 28.87 -3.81 -5.17
N ARG A 103 28.54 -2.54 -4.91
CA ARG A 103 27.84 -1.69 -5.88
C ARG A 103 28.78 -1.52 -7.07
N SER A 104 28.59 -2.28 -8.13
CA SER A 104 29.16 -1.95 -9.44
C SER A 104 28.30 -0.84 -10.04
N LEU A 105 28.69 0.41 -9.84
CA LEU A 105 28.19 1.53 -10.64
C LEU A 105 29.18 1.73 -11.78
N ASP A 106 28.82 1.26 -12.96
CA ASP A 106 29.57 1.50 -14.18
C ASP A 106 29.51 3.00 -14.56
N PHE A 107 30.60 3.72 -14.31
CA PHE A 107 30.93 4.93 -15.06
C PHE A 107 32.39 4.87 -15.49
N ARG A 108 32.63 5.15 -16.77
CA ARG A 108 33.93 5.04 -17.44
C ARG A 108 35.02 5.86 -16.72
N ARG A 109 36.06 5.21 -16.17
CA ARG A 109 37.51 5.53 -16.24
C ARG A 109 38.33 4.62 -15.31
N ASP A 110 39.55 4.30 -15.79
CA ASP A 110 40.61 3.44 -15.21
C ASP A 110 40.17 2.11 -14.57
N THR A 111 40.43 1.01 -15.29
CA THR A 111 40.12 -0.37 -14.87
C THR A 111 40.87 -0.85 -13.62
N SER A 112 41.79 -0.04 -13.08
CA SER A 112 42.53 -0.34 -11.84
C SER A 112 41.86 0.18 -10.57
N CYS A 113 40.89 1.11 -10.68
CA CYS A 113 40.18 1.67 -9.54
C CYS A 113 38.74 1.12 -9.46
N PRO A 114 38.28 0.57 -8.32
CA PRO A 114 36.86 0.29 -8.13
C PRO A 114 36.08 1.61 -8.20
N ALA A 115 34.90 1.59 -8.84
CA ALA A 115 34.08 2.78 -9.02
C ALA A 115 33.94 3.56 -7.70
N PRO A 116 34.20 4.88 -7.68
CA PRO A 116 34.03 5.68 -6.49
C PRO A 116 32.57 5.58 -6.06
N SER A 117 32.34 5.01 -4.87
CA SER A 117 31.12 5.29 -4.14
C SER A 117 31.26 6.74 -3.70
N ASN A 118 30.53 7.64 -4.38
CA ASN A 118 30.49 9.07 -4.07
C ASN A 118 30.66 9.32 -2.57
N PRO A 119 31.71 10.04 -2.13
CA PRO A 119 31.83 10.47 -0.75
C PRO A 119 30.71 11.48 -0.49
N ASP A 120 29.92 11.23 0.56
CA ASP A 120 29.01 12.21 1.15
C ASP A 120 28.06 12.97 0.20
N ILE A 121 27.18 12.25 -0.48
CA ILE A 121 25.80 12.73 -0.59
C ILE A 121 24.98 11.93 0.44
N ILE A 122 25.12 12.29 1.71
CA ILE A 122 23.89 12.48 2.50
C ILE A 122 23.21 13.61 1.75
N ASP A 123 22.27 13.26 0.89
CA ASP A 123 21.42 14.23 0.21
C ASP A 123 20.89 15.18 1.30
N PRO A 124 21.21 16.49 1.26
CA PRO A 124 20.47 17.48 2.01
C PRO A 124 19.15 17.79 1.29
N GLY A 125 18.64 16.89 0.45
CA GLY A 125 17.23 16.53 0.47
C GLY A 125 16.74 16.58 1.92
N PRO A 126 15.55 17.16 2.15
CA PRO A 126 15.11 17.54 3.48
C PRO A 126 15.46 16.44 4.47
N LEU A 127 16.22 16.81 5.51
CA LEU A 127 16.66 15.92 6.60
C LEU A 127 15.63 14.80 6.79
N PRO A 128 16.01 13.51 6.81
CA PRO A 128 15.07 12.43 7.06
C PRO A 128 14.29 12.78 8.33
N GLY A 129 13.03 13.17 8.16
CA GLY A 129 12.17 13.68 9.21
C GLY A 129 11.42 14.99 8.98
N LYS A 130 11.72 15.81 7.96
CA LYS A 130 10.80 16.92 7.62
C LYS A 130 9.91 16.57 6.44
N VAL A 131 8.66 16.25 6.74
CA VAL A 131 7.60 16.03 5.76
C VAL A 131 7.17 17.38 5.17
N ASN A 132 7.53 17.67 3.91
CA ASN A 132 7.19 18.94 3.25
C ASN A 132 5.94 18.84 2.37
N GLY A 133 5.74 17.67 1.77
CA GLY A 133 4.57 17.41 0.95
C GLY A 133 4.27 15.93 0.88
N TYR A 134 3.06 15.63 0.44
CA TYR A 134 2.49 14.30 0.39
C TYR A 134 1.64 14.14 -0.87
N VAL A 135 1.74 12.99 -1.53
CA VAL A 135 0.83 12.60 -2.60
C VAL A 135 0.20 11.24 -2.31
N ARG A 136 -1.11 11.12 -2.51
CA ARG A 136 -1.82 9.85 -2.40
C ARG A 136 -2.33 9.40 -3.75
N PHE A 137 -1.90 8.20 -4.15
CA PHE A 137 -2.36 7.49 -5.32
C PHE A 137 -3.18 6.26 -4.91
N GLY A 138 -3.88 5.67 -5.88
CA GLY A 138 -4.44 4.34 -5.75
C GLY A 138 -5.92 4.23 -6.04
N ASP A 139 -6.49 3.11 -5.61
CA ASP A 139 -7.87 2.70 -5.87
C ASP A 139 -8.86 3.17 -4.78
N SER A 140 -9.95 2.41 -4.58
CA SER A 140 -10.98 2.67 -3.57
C SER A 140 -10.52 2.46 -2.12
N TYR A 141 -9.55 1.57 -1.87
CA TYR A 141 -8.94 1.41 -0.54
C TYR A 141 -8.08 2.61 -0.22
N ALA A 142 -7.31 3.10 -1.20
CA ALA A 142 -6.61 4.35 -1.08
C ALA A 142 -7.57 5.50 -0.82
N SER A 143 -8.65 5.58 -1.60
CA SER A 143 -9.67 6.65 -1.54
C SER A 143 -10.46 6.67 -0.24
N GLY A 144 -10.47 5.58 0.52
CA GLY A 144 -11.24 5.44 1.75
C GLY A 144 -12.74 5.45 1.49
N LEU A 145 -13.18 4.81 0.42
CA LEU A 145 -14.60 4.69 0.06
C LEU A 145 -15.44 4.26 1.29
N GLY A 146 -16.49 5.02 1.61
CA GLY A 146 -17.38 4.77 2.74
C GLY A 146 -16.86 5.20 4.12
N ALA A 147 -15.58 5.56 4.28
CA ALA A 147 -15.03 6.05 5.55
C ALA A 147 -15.26 7.57 5.73
N GLY A 148 -16.01 7.95 6.76
CA GLY A 148 -16.44 9.32 6.97
C GLY A 148 -17.50 9.74 5.94
N THR A 149 -17.40 10.96 5.38
CA THR A 149 -18.26 11.41 4.28
C THR A 149 -17.63 11.11 2.93
N THR A 150 -18.38 10.63 1.95
CA THR A 150 -17.86 10.26 0.62
C THR A 150 -18.17 11.34 -0.42
N SER A 151 -17.20 11.68 -1.26
CA SER A 151 -17.42 12.61 -2.38
C SER A 151 -18.41 12.05 -3.40
N GLN A 152 -19.08 12.94 -4.14
CA GLN A 152 -20.14 12.56 -5.10
C GLN A 152 -19.62 12.35 -6.53
N ASP A 153 -18.34 12.64 -6.77
CA ASP A 153 -17.67 12.37 -8.04
C ASP A 153 -17.42 10.86 -8.23
N GLY A 154 -16.94 10.48 -9.42
CA GLY A 154 -16.62 9.08 -9.73
C GLY A 154 -15.53 8.48 -8.85
N CYS A 155 -14.66 9.29 -8.24
CA CYS A 155 -13.57 8.81 -7.39
C CYS A 155 -14.01 8.47 -5.97
N ARG A 156 -15.15 9.02 -5.50
CA ARG A 156 -15.82 8.63 -4.24
C ARG A 156 -14.85 8.59 -3.05
N VAL A 157 -14.16 9.70 -2.84
CA VAL A 157 -13.13 9.85 -1.82
C VAL A 157 -13.79 10.06 -0.46
N GLY A 158 -13.50 9.19 0.52
CA GLY A 158 -14.00 9.32 1.89
C GLY A 158 -13.22 10.36 2.69
N SER A 159 -13.85 11.10 3.59
CA SER A 159 -13.20 12.13 4.39
C SER A 159 -12.21 11.56 5.41
N ASN A 160 -12.44 10.33 5.86
CA ASN A 160 -11.61 9.62 6.85
C ASN A 160 -10.70 8.56 6.20
N ASN A 161 -10.35 8.75 4.93
CA ASN A 161 -9.33 7.94 4.28
C ASN A 161 -7.96 8.07 4.99
N TYR A 162 -7.08 7.08 4.82
CA TYR A 162 -5.79 7.09 5.52
C TYR A 162 -4.90 8.29 5.15
N GLY A 163 -5.03 8.86 3.95
CA GLY A 163 -4.25 10.03 3.51
C GLY A 163 -4.63 11.30 4.28
N ASN A 164 -5.91 11.58 4.43
CA ASN A 164 -6.41 12.68 5.25
C ASN A 164 -6.06 12.45 6.72
N LEU A 165 -6.10 11.20 7.20
CA LEU A 165 -5.70 10.85 8.56
C LEU A 165 -4.19 11.02 8.78
N LEU A 166 -3.35 10.79 7.76
CA LEU A 166 -1.91 11.09 7.79
C LEU A 166 -1.67 12.60 7.82
N VAL A 167 -2.37 13.38 6.98
CA VAL A 167 -2.29 14.85 6.98
C VAL A 167 -2.65 15.42 8.34
N GLN A 168 -3.72 14.89 8.97
CA GLN A 168 -4.10 15.26 10.33
C GLN A 168 -3.04 14.86 11.36
N HIS A 169 -2.42 13.68 11.21
CA HIS A 169 -1.37 13.20 12.11
C HIS A 169 -0.15 14.11 12.09
N PHE A 170 0.30 14.52 10.90
CA PHE A 170 1.44 15.42 10.76
C PHE A 170 1.13 16.87 11.17
N ASN A 171 -0.16 17.21 11.43
CA ASN A 171 -0.70 18.45 11.99
C ASN A 171 0.08 19.73 11.67
N GLN A 172 0.50 19.87 10.41
CA GLN A 172 1.28 21.00 9.92
C GLN A 172 0.37 21.83 9.02
N ASN A 173 0.15 23.10 9.39
CA ASN A 173 -0.66 24.09 8.66
C ASN A 173 -0.08 24.47 7.26
N GLY A 174 0.72 23.61 6.66
CA GLY A 174 1.36 23.83 5.37
C GLY A 174 1.92 22.55 4.73
N LEU A 175 1.45 21.36 5.13
CA LEU A 175 1.77 20.14 4.39
C LEU A 175 1.10 20.22 3.02
N ASP A 176 1.90 20.29 1.96
CA ASP A 176 1.37 20.33 0.61
C ASP A 176 0.89 18.93 0.21
N TYR A 177 -0.42 18.73 0.27
CA TYR A 177 -1.06 17.43 0.06
C TYR A 177 -1.82 17.39 -1.26
N GLN A 178 -1.48 16.42 -2.11
CA GLN A 178 -2.22 16.14 -3.33
C GLN A 178 -2.93 14.78 -3.24
N GLN A 179 -4.26 14.83 -3.37
CA GLN A 179 -5.09 13.64 -3.50
C GLN A 179 -5.31 13.28 -4.96
N LEU A 180 -4.95 12.05 -5.35
CA LEU A 180 -5.15 11.53 -6.70
C LEU A 180 -5.83 10.15 -6.75
N SER A 181 -6.01 9.48 -5.62
CA SER A 181 -6.65 8.16 -5.61
C SER A 181 -8.11 8.23 -6.08
N CYS A 182 -8.57 7.20 -6.78
CA CYS A 182 -9.89 7.14 -7.36
C CYS A 182 -10.49 5.73 -7.25
N SER A 183 -11.75 5.65 -6.80
CA SER A 183 -12.47 4.38 -6.70
C SER A 183 -12.64 3.71 -8.06
N GLY A 184 -12.25 2.44 -8.16
CA GLY A 184 -12.35 1.65 -9.39
C GLY A 184 -11.11 1.69 -10.28
N ASP A 185 -10.09 2.49 -9.92
CA ASP A 185 -8.87 2.56 -10.72
C ASP A 185 -8.09 1.24 -10.70
N THR A 186 -7.65 0.87 -11.89
CA THR A 186 -6.67 -0.17 -12.20
C THR A 186 -5.28 0.47 -12.40
N LEU A 187 -4.28 -0.30 -12.78
CA LEU A 187 -2.96 0.23 -13.15
C LEU A 187 -3.01 1.22 -14.33
N ASP A 188 -3.99 1.10 -15.22
CA ASP A 188 -4.23 2.07 -16.29
C ASP A 188 -4.71 3.42 -15.72
N GLY A 189 -5.63 3.39 -14.76
CA GLY A 189 -6.10 4.58 -14.05
C GLY A 189 -4.96 5.27 -13.29
N LEU A 190 -4.11 4.48 -12.63
CA LEU A 190 -2.92 4.97 -11.93
C LEU A 190 -1.97 5.75 -12.86
N ALA A 191 -1.79 5.34 -14.12
CA ALA A 191 -0.98 6.11 -15.06
C ALA A 191 -1.51 7.53 -15.23
N GLY A 192 -2.83 7.69 -15.35
CA GLY A 192 -3.48 9.01 -15.40
C GLY A 192 -3.38 9.79 -14.09
N GLN A 193 -3.31 9.12 -12.94
CA GLN A 193 -3.02 9.77 -11.66
C GLN A 193 -1.59 10.32 -11.64
N ILE A 194 -0.60 9.55 -12.07
CA ILE A 194 0.81 9.95 -12.13
C ILE A 194 1.00 11.17 -13.05
N ASP A 195 0.29 11.23 -14.18
CA ASP A 195 0.34 12.36 -15.08
C ASP A 195 -0.21 13.65 -14.46
N LYS A 196 -1.25 13.53 -13.62
CA LYS A 196 -1.86 14.65 -12.89
C LYS A 196 -1.07 15.07 -11.64
N TRP A 197 -0.07 14.29 -11.22
CA TRP A 197 0.77 14.64 -10.08
C TRP A 197 1.54 15.94 -10.35
N SER A 198 1.24 16.96 -9.55
CA SER A 198 1.68 18.35 -9.75
C SER A 198 2.57 18.88 -8.63
N ASN A 199 2.61 18.23 -7.46
CA ASN A 199 3.51 18.58 -6.37
C ASN A 199 4.75 17.68 -6.26
N GLN A 200 5.18 17.09 -7.37
CA GLN A 200 6.33 16.18 -7.43
C GLN A 200 7.68 16.78 -7.01
N ASN A 201 7.75 18.10 -6.90
CA ASN A 201 8.91 18.86 -6.44
C ASN A 201 8.87 19.25 -4.96
N ILE A 202 7.76 18.97 -4.27
CA ILE A 202 7.56 19.28 -2.84
C ILE A 202 7.29 18.00 -2.04
N ALA A 203 6.57 17.05 -2.64
CA ALA A 203 6.18 15.82 -1.98
C ALA A 203 7.39 14.97 -1.58
N THR A 204 7.60 14.81 -0.28
CA THR A 204 8.69 14.02 0.30
C THR A 204 8.34 12.54 0.41
N PHE A 205 7.06 12.21 0.39
CA PHE A 205 6.59 10.84 0.35
C PHE A 205 5.27 10.71 -0.40
N GLY A 206 4.99 9.50 -0.86
CA GLY A 206 3.72 9.12 -1.45
C GLY A 206 3.20 7.82 -0.85
N THR A 207 1.90 7.61 -0.95
CA THR A 207 1.26 6.34 -0.55
C THR A 207 0.43 5.80 -1.69
N LEU A 208 0.33 4.48 -1.80
CA LEU A 208 -0.37 3.80 -2.89
C LEU A 208 -1.05 2.52 -2.41
N THR A 209 -2.33 2.34 -2.75
CA THR A 209 -3.01 1.03 -2.74
C THR A 209 -3.55 0.77 -4.15
N ILE A 210 -3.10 -0.29 -4.83
CA ILE A 210 -3.53 -0.59 -6.21
C ILE A 210 -3.32 -2.08 -6.52
N GLY A 211 -4.07 -2.62 -7.48
CA GLY A 211 -3.95 -4.01 -7.95
C GLY A 211 -5.19 -4.86 -7.68
N GLY A 212 -6.03 -4.50 -6.69
CA GLY A 212 -7.26 -5.24 -6.38
C GLY A 212 -8.27 -5.23 -7.53
N ASN A 213 -8.46 -4.07 -8.17
CA ASN A 213 -9.36 -3.95 -9.32
C ASN A 213 -8.82 -4.69 -10.55
N ASP A 214 -7.50 -4.71 -10.74
CA ASP A 214 -6.82 -5.45 -11.81
C ASP A 214 -7.07 -6.96 -11.72
N LEU A 215 -7.30 -7.49 -10.52
CA LEU A 215 -7.70 -8.87 -10.26
C LEU A 215 -9.21 -9.13 -10.33
N GLY A 216 -10.02 -8.09 -10.52
CA GLY A 216 -11.48 -8.22 -10.52
C GLY A 216 -12.06 -8.43 -9.11
N PHE A 217 -11.54 -7.72 -8.09
CA PHE A 217 -12.02 -7.85 -6.71
C PHE A 217 -13.55 -7.74 -6.57
N SER A 218 -14.18 -6.82 -7.29
CA SER A 218 -15.64 -6.67 -7.30
C SER A 218 -16.36 -7.93 -7.80
N ASP A 219 -15.81 -8.60 -8.82
CA ASP A 219 -16.34 -9.85 -9.34
C ASP A 219 -16.14 -11.01 -8.35
N LEU A 220 -15.01 -11.04 -7.63
CA LEU A 220 -14.77 -12.01 -6.55
C LEU A 220 -15.81 -11.88 -5.44
N VAL A 221 -16.03 -10.66 -4.92
CA VAL A 221 -17.05 -10.43 -3.90
C VAL A 221 -18.44 -10.81 -4.41
N ALA A 222 -18.79 -10.39 -5.63
CA ALA A 222 -20.10 -10.66 -6.22
C ALA A 222 -20.35 -12.15 -6.47
N ASN A 223 -19.37 -12.90 -6.97
CA ASN A 223 -19.58 -14.31 -7.34
C ASN A 223 -19.26 -15.29 -6.21
N CYS A 224 -18.41 -14.94 -5.24
CA CYS A 224 -18.01 -15.83 -4.15
C CYS A 224 -18.70 -15.56 -2.82
N VAL A 225 -19.14 -14.32 -2.55
CA VAL A 225 -19.57 -13.94 -1.20
C VAL A 225 -21.02 -13.49 -1.19
N ILE A 226 -21.34 -12.39 -1.88
CA ILE A 226 -22.67 -11.79 -1.80
C ILE A 226 -23.66 -12.36 -2.81
N THR A 227 -23.20 -13.02 -3.88
CA THR A 227 -24.02 -13.73 -4.88
C THR A 227 -25.35 -13.04 -5.17
N PRO A 228 -25.34 -11.83 -5.78
CA PRO A 228 -26.52 -10.99 -5.87
C PRO A 228 -27.54 -11.50 -6.92
N PHE A 229 -27.20 -12.57 -7.63
CA PHE A 229 -27.90 -13.06 -8.81
C PHE A 229 -28.90 -14.18 -8.45
N THR A 230 -30.19 -13.84 -8.36
CA THR A 230 -31.25 -14.77 -7.90
C THR A 230 -31.64 -15.88 -8.88
N TRP A 231 -31.30 -15.70 -10.15
CA TRP A 231 -31.61 -16.66 -11.23
C TRP A 231 -30.57 -17.78 -11.37
N ARG A 232 -29.43 -17.70 -10.68
CA ARG A 232 -28.39 -18.74 -10.68
C ARG A 232 -28.67 -19.73 -9.55
N GLY A 233 -28.46 -21.03 -9.80
CA GLY A 233 -28.45 -22.06 -8.75
C GLY A 233 -27.14 -22.09 -7.97
N GLY A 234 -27.10 -22.79 -6.84
CA GLY A 234 -25.90 -22.89 -5.98
C GLY A 234 -24.64 -23.40 -6.70
N SER A 235 -24.79 -24.44 -7.51
CA SER A 235 -23.67 -24.98 -8.31
C SER A 235 -23.14 -23.96 -9.33
N ALA A 236 -24.02 -23.17 -9.93
CA ALA A 236 -23.63 -22.11 -10.85
C ALA A 236 -22.91 -20.96 -10.12
N ASN A 237 -23.37 -20.58 -8.92
CA ASN A 237 -22.67 -19.59 -8.09
C ASN A 237 -21.24 -20.05 -7.76
N ARG A 238 -21.07 -21.31 -7.32
CA ARG A 238 -19.74 -21.86 -7.03
C ARG A 238 -18.85 -21.93 -8.28
N ALA A 239 -19.40 -22.36 -9.41
CA ALA A 239 -18.65 -22.39 -10.67
C ALA A 239 -18.17 -20.99 -11.10
N SER A 240 -19.04 -19.97 -10.99
CA SER A 240 -18.66 -18.58 -11.27
C SER A 240 -17.61 -18.04 -10.30
N CYS A 241 -17.69 -18.39 -9.01
CA CYS A 241 -16.66 -18.05 -8.03
C CYS A 241 -15.29 -18.65 -8.40
N LEU A 242 -15.26 -19.93 -8.78
CA LEU A 242 -14.02 -20.60 -9.21
C LEU A 242 -13.43 -19.96 -10.47
N ASP A 243 -14.27 -19.60 -11.43
CA ASP A 243 -13.83 -18.95 -12.68
C ASP A 243 -13.12 -17.63 -12.41
N VAL A 244 -13.73 -16.73 -11.61
CA VAL A 244 -13.12 -15.43 -11.28
C VAL A 244 -11.86 -15.58 -10.43
N GLN A 245 -11.80 -16.58 -9.55
CA GLN A 245 -10.57 -16.89 -8.81
C GLN A 245 -9.45 -17.41 -9.72
N ASN A 246 -9.76 -18.31 -10.64
CA ASN A 246 -8.79 -18.85 -11.58
C ASN A 246 -8.23 -17.75 -12.49
N LYS A 247 -9.09 -16.81 -12.93
CA LYS A 247 -8.65 -15.63 -13.69
C LYS A 247 -7.70 -14.76 -12.87
N ALA A 248 -8.05 -14.45 -11.62
CA ALA A 248 -7.18 -13.66 -10.73
C ALA A 248 -5.85 -14.36 -10.46
N ARG A 249 -5.86 -15.66 -10.15
CA ARG A 249 -4.64 -16.47 -9.94
C ARG A 249 -3.79 -16.56 -11.19
N GLY A 250 -4.40 -16.70 -12.37
CA GLY A 250 -3.70 -16.68 -13.65
C GLY A 250 -2.92 -15.39 -13.86
N TYR A 251 -3.52 -14.24 -13.56
CA TYR A 251 -2.82 -12.95 -13.68
C TYR A 251 -1.75 -12.73 -12.59
N LEU A 252 -1.96 -13.23 -11.37
CA LEU A 252 -0.96 -13.22 -10.30
C LEU A 252 0.27 -14.09 -10.62
N GLN A 253 0.06 -15.21 -11.30
CA GLN A 253 1.10 -16.19 -11.63
C GLN A 253 1.78 -15.93 -12.97
N ASP A 254 1.25 -15.00 -13.79
CA ASP A 254 1.87 -14.59 -15.04
C ASP A 254 3.23 -13.93 -14.75
N SER A 255 4.30 -14.60 -15.18
CA SER A 255 5.67 -14.13 -15.02
C SER A 255 6.20 -13.36 -16.24
N SER A 256 5.36 -13.09 -17.22
CA SER A 256 5.72 -12.26 -18.39
C SER A 256 5.74 -10.77 -18.04
N ASP A 257 6.20 -9.94 -18.98
CA ASP A 257 6.17 -8.47 -18.83
C ASP A 257 4.74 -7.89 -18.73
N ASN A 258 3.73 -8.69 -19.05
CA ASN A 258 2.32 -8.31 -18.93
C ASN A 258 1.69 -8.78 -17.61
N GLY A 259 2.40 -9.55 -16.79
CA GLY A 259 1.91 -10.06 -15.51
C GLY A 259 1.78 -8.96 -14.45
N LEU A 260 0.94 -9.19 -13.43
CA LEU A 260 0.61 -8.15 -12.44
C LEU A 260 1.87 -7.61 -11.74
N ARG A 261 2.80 -8.49 -11.37
CA ARG A 261 4.06 -8.11 -10.71
C ARG A 261 4.89 -7.16 -11.57
N ALA A 262 5.02 -7.46 -12.87
CA ALA A 262 5.76 -6.62 -13.81
C ALA A 262 5.08 -5.26 -14.01
N ASN A 263 3.76 -5.24 -14.13
CA ASN A 263 2.99 -4.00 -14.27
C ASN A 263 3.05 -3.13 -13.01
N LEU A 264 2.95 -3.72 -11.81
CA LEU A 264 3.13 -3.01 -10.53
C LEU A 264 4.53 -2.41 -10.42
N LYS A 265 5.58 -3.20 -10.71
CA LYS A 265 6.97 -2.72 -10.74
C LYS A 265 7.10 -1.49 -11.66
N ASN A 266 6.58 -1.59 -12.87
CA ASN A 266 6.64 -0.50 -13.86
C ASN A 266 5.90 0.74 -13.37
N ALA A 267 4.74 0.59 -12.71
CA ALA A 267 4.01 1.70 -12.12
C ALA A 267 4.80 2.37 -10.97
N TYR A 268 5.44 1.60 -10.09
CA TYR A 268 6.26 2.15 -9.01
C TYR A 268 7.46 2.91 -9.58
N LEU A 269 8.13 2.36 -10.59
CA LEU A 269 9.23 3.04 -11.27
C LEU A 269 8.78 4.35 -11.92
N LYS A 270 7.59 4.38 -12.56
CA LYS A 270 7.02 5.62 -13.11
C LYS A 270 6.79 6.68 -12.04
N ILE A 271 6.26 6.31 -10.87
CA ILE A 271 6.11 7.24 -9.73
C ILE A 271 7.48 7.74 -9.29
N MET A 272 8.44 6.84 -9.05
CA MET A 272 9.78 7.21 -8.59
C MET A 272 10.50 8.14 -9.58
N GLN A 273 10.36 7.91 -10.88
CA GLN A 273 10.94 8.75 -11.95
C GLN A 273 10.24 10.11 -12.10
N LYS A 274 8.95 10.19 -11.75
CA LYS A 274 8.18 11.44 -11.81
C LYS A 274 8.53 12.40 -10.67
N SER A 275 8.95 11.87 -9.52
CA SER A 275 9.47 12.68 -8.41
C SER A 275 10.72 13.46 -8.84
N THR A 276 10.81 14.75 -8.50
CA THR A 276 12.05 15.51 -8.68
C THR A 276 12.88 15.59 -7.40
N LEU A 277 12.42 14.97 -6.30
CA LEU A 277 13.11 14.94 -5.03
C LEU A 277 13.88 13.62 -4.87
N PRO A 278 15.23 13.64 -4.74
CA PRO A 278 16.02 12.41 -4.65
C PRO A 278 15.70 11.58 -3.40
N GLY A 279 15.23 12.21 -2.32
CA GLY A 279 14.82 11.55 -1.07
C GLY A 279 13.37 11.05 -1.02
N PHE A 280 12.58 11.14 -2.11
CA PHE A 280 11.17 10.71 -2.10
C PHE A 280 11.00 9.25 -1.70
N GLN A 281 10.03 8.96 -0.83
CA GLN A 281 9.71 7.60 -0.37
C GLN A 281 8.29 7.21 -0.78
N LEU A 282 8.10 6.04 -1.40
CA LEU A 282 6.80 5.51 -1.78
C LEU A 282 6.39 4.37 -0.85
N TYR A 283 5.26 4.52 -0.17
CA TYR A 283 4.68 3.49 0.71
C TYR A 283 3.51 2.80 0.02
N VAL A 284 3.74 1.57 -0.42
CA VAL A 284 2.74 0.74 -1.10
C VAL A 284 2.07 -0.17 -0.08
N THR A 285 0.81 0.07 0.22
CA THR A 285 0.07 -0.75 1.18
C THR A 285 -0.48 -2.01 0.53
N GLY A 286 -0.46 -3.12 1.25
CA GLY A 286 -1.24 -4.30 0.89
C GLY A 286 -2.73 -4.16 1.16
N TYR A 287 -3.44 -5.27 0.99
CA TYR A 287 -4.85 -5.43 1.35
C TYR A 287 -4.98 -6.33 2.59
N PRO A 288 -5.92 -6.06 3.51
CA PRO A 288 -6.16 -6.93 4.66
C PRO A 288 -6.84 -8.23 4.23
N THR A 289 -6.62 -9.29 5.00
CA THR A 289 -7.48 -10.48 4.91
C THR A 289 -8.88 -10.14 5.42
N PHE A 290 -9.91 -10.71 4.81
CA PHE A 290 -11.29 -10.30 5.08
C PHE A 290 -11.95 -11.07 6.21
N PHE A 291 -11.51 -12.31 6.41
CA PHE A 291 -12.17 -13.24 7.30
C PHE A 291 -11.18 -13.79 8.32
N ASN A 292 -11.64 -14.02 9.54
CA ASN A 292 -11.04 -15.05 10.37
C ASN A 292 -11.50 -16.41 9.83
N ALA A 293 -10.59 -17.31 9.47
CA ALA A 293 -10.92 -18.63 8.92
C ALA A 293 -10.87 -19.77 9.97
N ASP A 294 -10.55 -19.46 11.23
CA ASP A 294 -10.36 -20.44 12.30
C ASP A 294 -11.63 -20.71 13.10
N THR A 295 -12.60 -19.78 13.07
CA THR A 295 -13.84 -19.87 13.86
C THR A 295 -14.89 -20.76 13.19
N ASP A 296 -15.65 -21.56 13.95
CA ASP A 296 -16.74 -22.39 13.40
C ASP A 296 -18.06 -21.63 13.24
N THR A 297 -18.31 -20.62 14.08
CA THR A 297 -19.59 -19.90 14.12
C THR A 297 -20.02 -19.36 12.75
N CYS A 298 -19.06 -18.86 11.96
CA CYS A 298 -19.35 -18.25 10.67
C CYS A 298 -19.68 -19.24 9.55
N ASP A 299 -19.50 -20.56 9.76
CA ASP A 299 -19.88 -21.56 8.77
C ASP A 299 -21.39 -21.55 8.48
N TYR A 300 -22.17 -21.04 9.42
CA TYR A 300 -23.62 -20.86 9.30
C TYR A 300 -24.02 -19.47 8.80
N SER A 301 -23.05 -18.56 8.60
CA SER A 301 -23.30 -17.21 8.12
C SER A 301 -23.30 -17.15 6.60
N SER A 302 -24.17 -16.33 6.03
CA SER A 302 -24.19 -16.01 4.61
C SER A 302 -24.30 -14.51 4.38
N PHE A 303 -23.51 -14.01 3.45
CA PHE A 303 -23.59 -12.63 2.96
C PHE A 303 -24.41 -12.50 1.68
N HIS A 304 -25.16 -13.55 1.30
CA HIS A 304 -26.05 -13.50 0.15
C HIS A 304 -26.91 -12.24 0.17
N LEU A 305 -26.91 -11.46 -0.92
CA LEU A 305 -27.42 -10.09 -0.93
C LEU A 305 -28.87 -10.00 -0.43
N TRP A 306 -29.71 -10.93 -0.87
CA TRP A 306 -31.16 -10.91 -0.62
C TRP A 306 -31.62 -11.74 0.59
N TRP A 307 -30.89 -12.80 0.93
CA TRP A 307 -31.33 -13.83 1.89
C TRP A 307 -30.22 -14.19 2.89
N GLY A 308 -29.18 -13.36 2.97
CA GLY A 308 -28.09 -13.53 3.91
C GLY A 308 -28.54 -13.29 5.35
N GLY A 309 -27.73 -13.79 6.28
CA GLY A 309 -28.06 -13.90 7.68
C GLY A 309 -27.20 -14.94 8.37
N TYR A 310 -27.35 -15.06 9.68
CA TYR A 310 -26.87 -16.22 10.43
C TYR A 310 -27.92 -17.32 10.41
N ASN A 311 -27.53 -18.50 9.93
CA ASN A 311 -28.39 -19.67 9.72
C ASN A 311 -29.67 -19.34 8.93
N PRO A 312 -29.56 -18.75 7.72
CA PRO A 312 -30.71 -18.43 6.88
C PRO A 312 -31.49 -19.69 6.48
N SER A 313 -32.78 -19.53 6.22
CA SER A 313 -33.65 -20.61 5.77
C SER A 313 -33.13 -21.24 4.46
N SER A 314 -33.23 -22.57 4.36
CA SER A 314 -32.86 -23.29 3.15
C SER A 314 -33.67 -22.82 1.94
N ASP A 315 -33.01 -22.44 0.86
CA ASP A 315 -33.65 -22.10 -0.42
C ASP A 315 -33.71 -23.33 -1.35
N TRP A 316 -34.09 -24.48 -0.79
CA TRP A 316 -34.28 -25.72 -1.55
C TRP A 316 -35.40 -25.53 -2.59
N PRO A 317 -35.24 -26.05 -3.83
CA PRO A 317 -34.14 -26.88 -4.32
C PRO A 317 -32.99 -26.13 -5.01
N SER A 318 -32.96 -24.79 -4.93
CA SER A 318 -32.00 -23.98 -5.69
C SER A 318 -30.64 -23.82 -5.03
N TYR A 319 -30.55 -23.94 -3.70
CA TYR A 319 -29.30 -23.90 -2.91
C TYR A 319 -28.39 -22.70 -3.22
N ARG A 320 -28.96 -21.53 -3.46
CA ARG A 320 -28.25 -20.34 -3.95
C ARG A 320 -27.49 -19.62 -2.86
N THR A 321 -27.86 -19.87 -1.62
CA THR A 321 -27.26 -19.24 -0.44
C THR A 321 -25.83 -19.73 -0.24
N THR A 322 -24.86 -18.85 -0.47
CA THR A 322 -23.44 -19.14 -0.23
C THR A 322 -23.10 -18.94 1.23
N PHE A 323 -22.68 -20.00 1.91
CA PHE A 323 -22.24 -19.96 3.29
C PHE A 323 -20.75 -19.65 3.40
N LEU A 324 -20.37 -18.85 4.40
CA LEU A 324 -19.00 -18.45 4.72
C LEU A 324 -18.25 -19.57 5.45
N THR A 325 -18.22 -20.75 4.84
CA THR A 325 -17.49 -21.92 5.38
C THR A 325 -16.01 -21.60 5.61
N LYS A 326 -15.36 -22.27 6.56
CA LYS A 326 -13.91 -22.16 6.80
C LYS A 326 -13.11 -22.30 5.52
N ALA A 327 -13.47 -23.28 4.68
CA ALA A 327 -12.82 -23.52 3.41
C ALA A 327 -12.91 -22.30 2.48
N LEU A 328 -14.11 -21.72 2.30
CA LEU A 328 -14.29 -20.53 1.46
C LEU A 328 -13.54 -19.33 2.02
N ARG A 329 -13.58 -19.12 3.35
CA ARG A 329 -12.85 -18.02 4.02
C ARG A 329 -11.34 -18.15 3.82
N ALA A 330 -10.79 -19.34 4.01
CA ALA A 330 -9.38 -19.63 3.79
C ALA A 330 -9.00 -19.44 2.31
N GLU A 331 -9.83 -19.91 1.38
CA GLU A 331 -9.62 -19.79 -0.07
C GLU A 331 -9.54 -18.32 -0.52
N LEU A 332 -10.44 -17.45 -0.01
CA LEU A 332 -10.42 -16.02 -0.32
C LEU A 332 -9.26 -15.28 0.35
N ASN A 333 -8.93 -15.64 1.61
CA ASN A 333 -7.77 -15.06 2.31
C ASN A 333 -6.45 -15.44 1.62
N ASP A 334 -6.32 -16.65 1.11
CA ASP A 334 -5.14 -17.09 0.34
C ASP A 334 -4.96 -16.26 -0.94
N LEU A 335 -6.05 -15.90 -1.63
CA LEU A 335 -5.95 -15.02 -2.79
C LEU A 335 -5.43 -13.62 -2.42
N VAL A 336 -5.86 -13.08 -1.28
CA VAL A 336 -5.30 -11.81 -0.74
C VAL A 336 -3.83 -11.96 -0.38
N ALA A 337 -3.44 -13.08 0.24
CA ALA A 337 -2.05 -13.35 0.58
C ALA A 337 -1.15 -13.43 -0.67
N GLN A 338 -1.66 -14.01 -1.76
CA GLN A 338 -0.96 -14.05 -3.05
C GLN A 338 -0.82 -12.66 -3.68
N LEU A 339 -1.87 -11.84 -3.62
CA LEU A 339 -1.79 -10.43 -4.05
C LEU A 339 -0.76 -9.65 -3.25
N ASN A 340 -0.78 -9.72 -1.92
CA ASN A 340 0.20 -9.03 -1.07
C ASN A 340 1.63 -9.53 -1.34
N SER A 341 1.81 -10.83 -1.58
CA SER A 341 3.11 -11.39 -1.97
C SER A 341 3.58 -10.87 -3.34
N CYS A 342 2.66 -10.72 -4.29
CA CYS A 342 2.94 -10.12 -5.60
C CYS A 342 3.35 -8.65 -5.48
N ILE A 343 2.63 -7.86 -4.65
CA ILE A 343 2.96 -6.45 -4.36
C ILE A 343 4.34 -6.35 -3.72
N LEU A 344 4.63 -7.15 -2.68
CA LEU A 344 5.95 -7.17 -2.04
C LEU A 344 7.06 -7.52 -3.03
N GLY A 345 6.84 -8.51 -3.89
CA GLY A 345 7.77 -8.86 -4.96
C GLY A 345 8.00 -7.72 -5.95
N ALA A 346 6.95 -7.01 -6.37
CA ALA A 346 7.05 -5.85 -7.25
C ALA A 346 7.80 -4.68 -6.60
N VAL A 347 7.62 -4.46 -5.28
CA VAL A 347 8.39 -3.47 -4.51
C VAL A 347 9.88 -3.82 -4.52
N GLN A 348 10.23 -5.09 -4.28
CA GLN A 348 11.61 -5.58 -4.33
C GLN A 348 12.22 -5.38 -5.72
N ASP A 349 11.49 -5.73 -6.78
CA ASP A 349 11.95 -5.59 -8.16
C ASP A 349 12.12 -4.12 -8.57
N ALA A 350 11.23 -3.24 -8.10
CA ALA A 350 11.32 -1.80 -8.36
C ALA A 350 12.54 -1.19 -7.68
N ASN A 351 12.80 -1.53 -6.41
CA ASN A 351 13.99 -1.09 -5.69
C ASN A 351 15.28 -1.60 -6.33
N ALA A 352 15.32 -2.87 -6.74
CA ALA A 352 16.45 -3.44 -7.46
C ALA A 352 16.72 -2.73 -8.80
N ALA A 353 15.66 -2.43 -9.57
CA ALA A 353 15.76 -1.75 -10.85
C ALA A 353 16.11 -0.25 -10.71
N PHE A 354 15.61 0.41 -9.67
CA PHE A 354 15.91 1.81 -9.36
C PHE A 354 17.30 1.99 -8.74
N GLY A 355 17.85 0.92 -8.14
CA GLY A 355 19.13 0.95 -7.44
C GLY A 355 19.04 1.63 -6.06
N GLY A 356 17.90 1.55 -5.38
CA GLY A 356 17.64 2.21 -4.10
C GLY A 356 16.75 1.39 -3.15
N ASN A 357 16.40 1.96 -2.00
CA ASN A 357 15.44 1.37 -1.05
C ASN A 357 14.37 2.42 -0.71
N GLN A 358 13.65 2.87 -1.73
CA GLN A 358 12.72 4.01 -1.63
C GLN A 358 11.26 3.62 -1.80
N VAL A 359 11.00 2.43 -2.32
CA VAL A 359 9.66 1.84 -2.36
C VAL A 359 9.53 0.86 -1.21
N HIS A 360 8.48 0.99 -0.40
CA HIS A 360 8.29 0.22 0.82
C HIS A 360 6.94 -0.47 0.80
N PHE A 361 6.93 -1.78 1.08
CA PHE A 361 5.69 -2.49 1.30
C PHE A 361 5.18 -2.23 2.72
N VAL A 362 3.91 -1.85 2.84
CA VAL A 362 3.23 -1.66 4.12
C VAL A 362 2.25 -2.80 4.31
N ASP A 363 2.61 -3.74 5.19
CA ASP A 363 1.73 -4.82 5.59
C ASP A 363 0.66 -4.30 6.57
N VAL A 364 -0.60 -4.55 6.21
CA VAL A 364 -1.78 -4.16 7.00
C VAL A 364 -2.51 -5.38 7.58
N VAL A 365 -2.13 -6.60 7.23
CA VAL A 365 -2.87 -7.82 7.62
C VAL A 365 -2.94 -7.95 9.15
N GLY A 366 -1.79 -7.82 9.82
CA GLY A 366 -1.72 -7.89 11.28
C GLY A 366 -2.56 -6.84 12.00
N ALA A 367 -2.78 -5.67 11.39
CA ALA A 367 -3.56 -4.58 11.97
C ALA A 367 -5.09 -4.82 11.91
N PHE A 368 -5.52 -5.81 11.12
CA PHE A 368 -6.93 -6.21 11.00
C PHE A 368 -7.27 -7.46 11.82
N GLU A 369 -6.29 -8.17 12.38
CA GLU A 369 -6.53 -9.34 13.24
C GLU A 369 -7.45 -8.98 14.43
N GLY A 370 -8.50 -9.78 14.66
CA GLY A 370 -9.52 -9.49 15.68
C GLY A 370 -10.60 -8.49 15.24
N HIS A 371 -10.47 -7.92 14.03
CA HIS A 371 -11.36 -6.91 13.47
C HIS A 371 -11.92 -7.26 12.09
N ARG A 372 -11.67 -8.49 11.61
CA ARG A 372 -12.20 -9.01 10.35
C ARG A 372 -13.66 -9.45 10.48
N TRP A 373 -14.24 -9.92 9.38
CA TRP A 373 -15.45 -10.73 9.45
C TRP A 373 -15.18 -12.05 10.17
N CYS A 374 -16.22 -12.61 10.78
CA CYS A 374 -16.17 -13.94 11.38
C CYS A 374 -15.24 -14.06 12.60
N GLU A 375 -14.95 -12.96 13.29
CA GLU A 375 -14.12 -12.96 14.49
C GLU A 375 -14.89 -13.50 15.71
N GLY A 376 -14.20 -14.30 16.53
CA GLY A 376 -14.75 -14.90 17.74
C GLY A 376 -16.04 -15.70 17.52
N SER A 377 -17.08 -15.39 18.28
CA SER A 377 -18.41 -16.01 18.19
C SER A 377 -19.44 -15.11 17.50
N THR A 378 -18.99 -14.17 16.66
CA THR A 378 -19.88 -13.23 15.96
C THR A 378 -20.78 -13.98 14.98
N LYS A 379 -22.07 -13.66 14.99
CA LYS A 379 -23.08 -14.20 14.09
C LYS A 379 -23.27 -13.24 12.93
N GLU A 380 -22.52 -13.46 11.86
CA GLU A 380 -22.47 -12.55 10.72
C GLU A 380 -23.66 -12.74 9.77
N PRO A 381 -24.11 -11.68 9.06
CA PRO A 381 -23.67 -10.29 9.19
C PRO A 381 -24.23 -9.62 10.45
N ASP A 382 -23.37 -8.96 11.23
CA ASP A 382 -23.78 -8.16 12.40
C ASP A 382 -23.44 -6.67 12.22
N GLN A 383 -24.46 -5.88 11.85
CA GLN A 383 -24.29 -4.43 11.69
C GLN A 383 -23.99 -3.72 13.01
N ALA A 384 -24.45 -4.27 14.13
CA ALA A 384 -24.22 -3.68 15.45
C ALA A 384 -22.82 -3.97 15.98
N ASN A 385 -22.08 -4.90 15.36
CA ASN A 385 -20.69 -5.16 15.70
C ASN A 385 -19.82 -3.93 15.36
N SER A 386 -19.40 -3.22 16.39
CA SER A 386 -18.48 -2.08 16.26
C SER A 386 -17.03 -2.50 16.07
N ASN A 387 -16.69 -3.77 16.33
CA ASN A 387 -15.32 -4.28 16.25
C ASN A 387 -14.91 -4.62 14.82
N THR A 388 -15.86 -4.90 13.92
CA THR A 388 -15.51 -5.14 12.51
C THR A 388 -15.02 -3.85 11.84
N PHE A 389 -13.91 -3.95 11.13
CA PHE A 389 -13.33 -2.85 10.37
C PHE A 389 -13.90 -2.74 8.96
N PHE A 390 -14.78 -3.64 8.52
CA PHE A 390 -15.30 -3.65 7.17
C PHE A 390 -16.74 -3.13 7.08
N LEU A 391 -17.03 -2.49 5.96
CA LEU A 391 -18.39 -2.12 5.56
C LEU A 391 -19.06 -3.30 4.85
N LEU A 392 -20.34 -3.50 5.12
CA LEU A 392 -21.23 -4.31 4.31
C LEU A 392 -22.33 -3.38 3.79
N SER A 393 -22.71 -3.52 2.53
CA SER A 393 -23.70 -2.73 1.78
C SER A 393 -24.48 -1.64 2.56
N ASN A 394 -24.07 -0.37 2.42
CA ASN A 394 -24.69 0.82 3.03
C ASN A 394 -24.76 0.82 4.58
N TRP A 395 -23.86 0.09 5.24
CA TRP A 395 -23.72 0.15 6.69
C TRP A 395 -23.08 1.46 7.15
N ALA A 396 -23.41 1.87 8.37
CA ALA A 396 -22.83 3.06 8.96
C ALA A 396 -21.35 2.85 9.28
N ASP A 397 -20.58 3.92 9.08
CA ASP A 397 -19.18 3.98 9.47
C ASP A 397 -19.01 4.03 11.02
N SER A 398 -17.90 3.48 11.52
CA SER A 398 -17.58 3.30 12.95
C SER A 398 -16.96 4.53 13.63
N ALA A 399 -17.09 5.72 13.06
CA ALA A 399 -16.41 6.94 13.50
C ALA A 399 -16.96 7.52 14.82
N GLY A 400 -16.82 6.80 15.95
CA GLY A 400 -16.66 7.27 17.34
C GLY A 400 -17.63 8.30 17.92
N ASN A 401 -18.65 8.75 17.21
CA ASN A 401 -19.62 9.73 17.65
C ASN A 401 -21.01 9.17 17.39
N SER A 402 -21.55 8.55 18.44
CA SER A 402 -22.84 7.88 18.54
C SER A 402 -24.07 8.75 18.21
N ASN A 403 -23.91 9.99 17.74
CA ASN A 403 -25.01 10.91 17.40
C ASN A 403 -24.91 11.59 16.03
N LYS A 404 -23.95 11.20 15.18
CA LYS A 404 -24.07 11.43 13.74
C LYS A 404 -23.98 10.06 13.09
N LYS A 405 -25.12 9.45 12.78
CA LYS A 405 -25.18 8.47 11.68
C LYS A 405 -24.45 9.14 10.53
N ALA A 406 -23.22 8.76 10.24
CA ALA A 406 -22.51 9.25 9.07
C ALA A 406 -23.22 8.64 7.87
N ARG A 407 -24.38 9.22 7.54
CA ARG A 407 -25.03 9.15 6.25
C ARG A 407 -24.05 9.84 5.30
N SER A 408 -23.21 9.06 4.64
CA SER A 408 -22.20 9.55 3.72
C SER A 408 -22.56 9.36 2.25
N LEU A 409 -23.69 8.73 1.96
CA LEU A 409 -24.41 8.97 0.70
C LEU A 409 -25.51 9.99 1.00
N ASP A 410 -25.12 11.27 1.08
CA ASP A 410 -26.06 12.40 1.07
C ASP A 410 -27.03 12.19 -0.09
N THR A 411 -28.31 12.21 0.26
CA THR A 411 -29.53 12.25 -0.55
C THR A 411 -29.55 13.23 -1.75
N ARG A 412 -28.45 13.92 -2.05
CA ARG A 412 -28.29 14.90 -3.13
C ARG A 412 -27.32 14.49 -4.24
N GLY A 413 -26.54 13.41 -4.07
CA GLY A 413 -25.65 12.86 -5.10
C GLY A 413 -26.18 11.59 -5.78
N GLN A 414 -27.39 11.15 -5.43
CA GLN A 414 -28.03 10.02 -6.09
C GLN A 414 -28.31 10.41 -7.55
N ARG A 415 -27.53 9.91 -8.50
CA ARG A 415 -28.07 9.71 -9.85
C ARG A 415 -29.30 8.83 -9.65
N ASP A 416 -30.45 9.37 -9.97
CA ASP A 416 -31.71 8.66 -9.88
C ASP A 416 -31.79 7.61 -11.00
N TYR A 417 -31.14 6.47 -10.77
CA TYR A 417 -31.21 5.31 -11.66
C TYR A 417 -32.60 4.67 -11.64
N SER A 418 -33.56 5.14 -10.82
CA SER A 418 -34.96 4.71 -10.90
C SER A 418 -35.65 5.15 -12.20
N SER A 419 -35.05 6.12 -12.91
CA SER A 419 -35.58 6.65 -14.17
C SER A 419 -35.01 5.97 -15.42
N GLN A 420 -33.75 5.50 -15.42
CA GLN A 420 -33.13 4.79 -16.56
C GLN A 420 -32.01 3.85 -16.09
N LEU A 421 -32.33 2.58 -15.80
CA LEU A 421 -31.31 1.53 -15.80
C LEU A 421 -30.86 1.25 -17.24
N PRO A 422 -29.60 0.83 -17.45
CA PRO A 422 -29.17 0.35 -18.76
C PRO A 422 -29.96 -0.92 -19.15
N ASP A 423 -29.94 -1.26 -20.43
CA ASP A 423 -30.58 -2.48 -20.91
C ASP A 423 -29.89 -3.73 -20.31
N GLY A 424 -30.62 -4.51 -19.51
CA GLY A 424 -30.08 -5.67 -18.82
C GLY A 424 -29.60 -6.80 -19.74
N ALA A 425 -30.00 -6.82 -21.01
CA ALA A 425 -29.50 -7.81 -21.98
C ALA A 425 -28.14 -7.42 -22.59
N THR A 426 -27.86 -6.12 -22.72
CA THR A 426 -26.69 -5.62 -23.47
C THR A 426 -25.73 -4.76 -22.63
N CYS A 427 -26.08 -4.42 -21.39
CA CYS A 427 -25.27 -3.50 -20.58
C CYS A 427 -23.85 -4.00 -20.34
N ALA A 428 -23.64 -5.31 -20.20
CA ALA A 428 -22.32 -5.89 -19.96
C ALA A 428 -21.37 -5.65 -21.15
N ASP A 429 -21.87 -5.73 -22.38
CA ASP A 429 -21.09 -5.51 -23.60
C ASP A 429 -20.68 -4.04 -23.76
N ASN A 430 -21.41 -3.14 -23.10
CA ASN A 430 -21.17 -1.68 -23.13
C ASN A 430 -20.29 -1.20 -21.96
N LEU A 431 -19.95 -2.06 -20.99
CA LEU A 431 -19.03 -1.72 -19.92
C LEU A 431 -17.59 -1.85 -20.44
N GLY A 432 -16.90 -0.72 -20.55
CA GLY A 432 -15.47 -0.71 -20.85
C GLY A 432 -14.62 -1.31 -19.71
N PRO A 433 -13.33 -1.58 -19.95
CA PRO A 433 -12.42 -2.20 -18.96
C PRO A 433 -12.23 -1.35 -17.69
N ASN A 434 -12.46 -0.04 -17.77
CA ASN A 434 -12.39 0.90 -16.65
C ASN A 434 -13.77 1.52 -16.35
N ALA A 435 -14.84 0.74 -16.54
CA ALA A 435 -16.19 1.21 -16.27
C ALA A 435 -16.35 1.62 -14.80
N ASP A 436 -17.03 2.75 -14.58
CA ASP A 436 -17.34 3.22 -13.24
C ASP A 436 -18.06 2.12 -12.43
N PRO A 437 -17.63 1.83 -11.18
CA PRO A 437 -18.22 0.74 -10.40
C PRO A 437 -19.74 0.86 -10.19
N ALA A 438 -20.32 2.07 -10.18
CA ALA A 438 -21.78 2.23 -10.11
C ALA A 438 -22.47 1.85 -11.43
N ALA A 439 -21.82 2.04 -12.58
CA ALA A 439 -22.35 1.57 -13.86
C ALA A 439 -22.36 0.04 -13.93
N VAL A 440 -21.30 -0.61 -13.40
CA VAL A 440 -21.24 -2.08 -13.27
C VAL A 440 -22.41 -2.59 -12.40
N GLN A 441 -22.63 -1.99 -11.24
CA GLN A 441 -23.72 -2.39 -10.35
C GLN A 441 -25.11 -2.08 -10.91
N ALA A 442 -25.27 -0.98 -11.64
CA ALA A 442 -26.50 -0.67 -12.35
C ALA A 442 -26.79 -1.74 -13.42
N CYS A 443 -25.77 -2.22 -14.13
CA CYS A 443 -25.90 -3.31 -15.08
C CYS A 443 -26.27 -4.64 -14.40
N TRP A 444 -25.64 -5.00 -13.28
CA TRP A 444 -26.00 -6.21 -12.53
C TRP A 444 -27.47 -6.20 -12.08
N LEU A 445 -27.96 -5.06 -11.62
CA LEU A 445 -29.36 -4.94 -11.24
C LEU A 445 -30.28 -5.06 -12.45
N ALA A 446 -29.95 -4.38 -13.56
CA ALA A 446 -30.71 -4.48 -14.81
C ALA A 446 -30.78 -5.92 -15.32
N GLN A 447 -29.66 -6.63 -15.30
CA GLN A 447 -29.59 -8.07 -15.60
C GLN A 447 -30.49 -8.89 -14.67
N GLY A 448 -30.45 -8.61 -13.36
CA GLY A 448 -31.29 -9.26 -12.38
C GLY A 448 -32.78 -9.11 -12.68
N ILE A 449 -33.22 -7.91 -13.08
CA ILE A 449 -34.62 -7.66 -13.44
C ILE A 449 -34.98 -8.34 -14.75
N THR A 450 -34.11 -8.27 -15.76
CA THR A 450 -34.35 -8.92 -17.05
C THR A 450 -34.45 -10.45 -16.91
N LYS A 451 -33.63 -11.05 -16.04
CA LYS A 451 -33.58 -12.51 -15.83
C LYS A 451 -34.60 -13.01 -14.81
N ASP A 452 -34.98 -12.18 -13.85
CA ASP A 452 -35.95 -12.50 -12.80
C ASP A 452 -36.91 -11.31 -12.57
N PRO A 453 -37.90 -11.09 -13.46
CA PRO A 453 -38.78 -9.92 -13.42
C PRO A 453 -39.65 -9.81 -12.16
N ASN A 454 -39.80 -10.90 -11.41
CA ASN A 454 -40.54 -10.95 -10.15
C ASN A 454 -39.62 -11.05 -8.93
N GLY A 455 -38.30 -10.97 -9.15
CA GLY A 455 -37.30 -11.13 -8.12
C GLY A 455 -37.15 -9.93 -7.18
N PRO A 456 -36.33 -10.07 -6.13
CA PRO A 456 -36.04 -9.00 -5.18
C PRO A 456 -35.52 -7.71 -5.82
N ALA A 457 -34.75 -7.82 -6.91
CA ALA A 457 -34.23 -6.69 -7.68
C ALA A 457 -35.36 -5.84 -8.31
N ALA A 458 -36.35 -6.49 -8.92
CA ALA A 458 -37.51 -5.82 -9.52
C ALA A 458 -38.42 -5.20 -8.44
N HIS A 459 -38.60 -5.92 -7.33
CA HIS A 459 -39.35 -5.42 -6.18
C HIS A 459 -38.67 -4.20 -5.54
N LEU A 460 -37.33 -4.21 -5.44
CA LEU A 460 -36.56 -3.09 -4.90
C LEU A 460 -36.74 -1.82 -5.75
N LEU A 461 -36.72 -1.92 -7.07
CA LEU A 461 -37.01 -0.77 -7.93
C LEU A 461 -38.45 -0.29 -7.77
N GLY A 462 -39.41 -1.20 -7.74
CA GLY A 462 -40.84 -0.86 -7.58
C GLY A 462 -41.12 -0.14 -6.25
N THR A 463 -40.49 -0.60 -5.17
CA THR A 463 -40.59 0.02 -3.83
C THR A 463 -39.79 1.31 -3.70
N SER A 464 -38.65 1.45 -4.40
CA SER A 464 -37.87 2.69 -4.40
C SER A 464 -38.61 3.88 -5.03
N LYS A 465 -39.55 3.60 -5.95
CA LYS A 465 -40.48 4.62 -6.48
C LYS A 465 -41.59 4.98 -5.48
N ALA A 466 -41.82 4.16 -4.46
CA ALA A 466 -42.90 4.29 -3.49
C ALA A 466 -42.35 4.33 -2.05
N TYR A 467 -41.58 5.37 -1.69
CA TYR A 467 -41.21 5.81 -0.32
C TYR A 467 -41.14 4.77 0.83
N GLY A 468 -40.69 3.54 0.55
CA GLY A 468 -40.54 2.46 1.53
C GLY A 468 -39.08 2.08 1.69
N ASN A 469 -38.62 1.89 2.94
CA ASN A 469 -37.28 1.36 3.21
C ASN A 469 -37.26 -0.16 2.95
N TYR A 470 -36.36 -0.64 2.11
CA TYR A 470 -36.03 -2.06 2.02
C TYR A 470 -34.87 -2.35 2.98
N SER A 471 -35.09 -3.22 3.96
CA SER A 471 -34.07 -3.59 4.93
C SER A 471 -34.07 -5.09 5.18
N HIS A 472 -32.90 -5.71 5.00
CA HIS A 472 -32.56 -7.09 5.30
C HIS A 472 -31.19 -7.12 6.00
N ALA A 473 -30.78 -8.26 6.57
CA ALA A 473 -29.56 -8.38 7.36
C ALA A 473 -28.29 -7.91 6.62
N THR A 474 -28.21 -8.19 5.33
CA THR A 474 -27.10 -7.83 4.43
C THR A 474 -27.29 -6.50 3.71
N LEU A 475 -28.49 -5.90 3.81
CA LEU A 475 -28.91 -4.89 2.85
C LEU A 475 -29.87 -3.87 3.42
N THR A 476 -29.48 -2.59 3.48
CA THR A 476 -30.36 -1.52 3.98
C THR A 476 -30.42 -0.37 2.98
N VAL A 477 -31.59 -0.09 2.39
CA VAL A 477 -31.80 1.06 1.49
C VAL A 477 -33.12 1.77 1.73
N SER A 478 -33.03 3.09 1.86
CA SER A 478 -34.19 3.98 1.92
C SER A 478 -34.55 4.62 0.58
N ARG A 479 -33.63 4.61 -0.38
CA ARG A 479 -33.80 5.13 -1.75
C ARG A 479 -32.75 4.50 -2.65
N PHE A 480 -33.15 4.10 -3.87
CA PHE A 480 -32.30 3.31 -4.75
C PHE A 480 -31.11 4.11 -5.29
N SER A 481 -29.89 3.60 -5.08
CA SER A 481 -28.68 4.09 -5.72
C SER A 481 -27.70 2.93 -5.92
N PRO A 482 -27.18 2.68 -7.14
CA PRO A 482 -26.20 1.63 -7.40
C PRO A 482 -24.84 1.83 -6.71
N THR A 483 -24.65 2.80 -5.83
CA THR A 483 -23.36 3.00 -5.13
C THR A 483 -23.24 2.21 -3.82
N TRP A 484 -24.35 1.81 -3.24
CA TRP A 484 -24.46 1.08 -1.97
C TRP A 484 -23.67 -0.23 -1.87
N LEU A 485 -23.55 -1.03 -2.94
CA LEU A 485 -22.76 -2.27 -2.87
C LEU A 485 -21.27 -1.99 -3.10
N ILE A 486 -20.89 -0.83 -3.64
CA ILE A 486 -19.48 -0.51 -3.96
C ILE A 486 -18.66 -0.48 -2.66
N GLU A 487 -19.24 -0.01 -1.56
CA GLU A 487 -18.60 0.04 -0.23
C GLU A 487 -18.38 -1.33 0.40
N THR A 488 -18.99 -2.38 -0.12
CA THR A 488 -18.88 -3.74 0.44
C THR A 488 -17.42 -4.15 0.53
N PHE A 489 -16.99 -4.61 1.72
CA PHE A 489 -15.63 -5.04 2.06
C PHE A 489 -14.58 -3.91 2.12
N HIS A 490 -14.99 -2.64 1.97
CA HIS A 490 -14.08 -1.53 2.20
C HIS A 490 -13.89 -1.26 3.70
N PRO A 491 -12.72 -0.76 4.12
CA PRO A 491 -12.52 -0.44 5.53
C PRO A 491 -13.34 0.78 5.97
N ARG A 492 -13.97 0.65 7.14
CA ARG A 492 -14.51 1.75 7.94
C ARG A 492 -13.39 2.70 8.38
N THR A 493 -13.75 3.82 8.99
CA THR A 493 -12.81 4.76 9.63
C THR A 493 -11.85 4.05 10.59
N SER A 494 -12.30 3.04 11.34
CA SER A 494 -11.42 2.26 12.22
C SER A 494 -10.35 1.50 11.44
N GLY A 495 -10.70 0.87 10.31
CA GLY A 495 -9.74 0.23 9.42
C GLY A 495 -8.83 1.23 8.69
N MET A 496 -9.34 2.40 8.30
CA MET A 496 -8.51 3.46 7.72
C MET A 496 -7.48 4.03 8.71
N LYS A 497 -7.80 4.05 10.01
CA LYS A 497 -6.82 4.34 11.07
C LYS A 497 -5.74 3.26 11.16
N ALA A 498 -6.12 1.98 11.04
CA ALA A 498 -5.16 0.88 11.00
C ALA A 498 -4.19 1.00 9.81
N TYR A 499 -4.70 1.37 8.62
CA TYR A 499 -3.86 1.72 7.46
C TYR A 499 -2.91 2.88 7.76
N ARG A 500 -3.42 3.99 8.31
CA ARG A 500 -2.58 5.14 8.71
C ARG A 500 -1.47 4.70 9.67
N ASP A 501 -1.79 3.93 10.70
CA ASP A 501 -0.85 3.52 11.73
C ASP A 501 0.23 2.57 11.17
N ALA A 502 -0.15 1.66 10.26
CA ALA A 502 0.80 0.81 9.55
C ALA A 502 1.75 1.62 8.65
N ILE A 503 1.24 2.64 7.94
CA ILE A 503 2.07 3.54 7.12
C ILE A 503 3.03 4.33 8.02
N ILE A 504 2.55 4.91 9.13
CA ILE A 504 3.40 5.63 10.09
C ILE A 504 4.50 4.71 10.63
N HIS A 505 4.16 3.47 10.96
CA HIS A 505 5.14 2.50 11.43
C HIS A 505 6.22 2.23 10.37
N ALA A 506 5.82 2.03 9.11
CA ALA A 506 6.77 1.88 8.00
C ALA A 506 7.64 3.14 7.81
N MET A 507 7.06 4.34 7.93
CA MET A 507 7.80 5.60 7.84
C MET A 507 8.87 5.74 8.93
N GLN A 508 8.56 5.32 10.17
CA GLN A 508 9.52 5.31 11.28
C GLN A 508 10.70 4.37 11.02
N GLN A 509 10.43 3.21 10.43
CA GLN A 509 11.49 2.24 10.08
C GLN A 509 12.45 2.78 9.01
N THR A 510 11.98 3.68 8.15
CA THR A 510 12.77 4.31 7.09
C THR A 510 13.38 5.66 7.50
N GLY A 511 13.27 6.04 8.77
CA GLY A 511 13.95 7.22 9.32
C GLY A 511 13.17 8.55 9.25
N PHE A 512 11.86 8.54 8.96
CA PHE A 512 11.05 9.74 9.19
C PHE A 512 10.88 9.98 10.69
N SER A 513 11.23 11.19 11.14
CA SER A 513 10.70 11.75 12.39
C SER A 513 9.21 12.00 12.19
N VAL A 514 8.38 11.26 12.91
CA VAL A 514 6.92 11.36 12.88
C VAL A 514 6.44 12.17 14.07
#